data_AF-F7JQL0-F1
#
_entry.id   AF-F7JQL0-F1
#
_cell.length_a   1.000
_cell.length_b   1.000
_cell.length_c   1.000
_cell.angle_alpha   90.00
_cell.angle_beta   90.00
_cell.angle_gamma   90.00
#
_symmetry.space_group_name_H-M   'P 1'
#
loop_
_entity.id
_entity.type
_entity.pdbx_description
1 polymer ?
#
loop_
_entity_poly.entity_id
_entity_poly.type
_entity_poly.pdbx_seq_one_letter_code
_entity_poly.pdbx_strand_id
1 'polypeptide(L)'
;MTSCCCPIWISMLRKEKWMDHVPGAVSPMIAAGRVVKRLHPEALTVFIGPCLAKKAEAREADVADAVDYVLTFQEVNDLFEAAKIDPKTLPERGRDHSSRAGRIYARTGGVSEAVTKTVRQLRSDGKSIQVKAEQADGVSDCRKLLERFRKGDSDANFLEGMGCKGGCVGGPKAMLSAKQGTEYVNEYGNAAKVKTPLENPYVMQLMKELGFDTVEALLEDETLFTRNFGKEFSDN
;
A
#
# COMPACT_ATOMS: atom_id res chain seq x y z
N MET A 1 4.00 -7.00 -14.51
CA MET A 1 4.03 -6.89 -13.02
C MET A 1 2.68 -6.39 -12.54
N THR A 2 2.29 -6.70 -11.30
CA THR A 2 1.02 -6.24 -10.71
C THR A 2 1.24 -5.48 -9.39
N SER A 3 0.24 -4.77 -8.89
CA SER A 3 0.25 -4.24 -7.52
C SER A 3 0.07 -5.36 -6.50
N CYS A 4 0.59 -5.18 -5.27
CA CYS A 4 0.57 -6.22 -4.22
C CYS A 4 -0.14 -5.80 -2.91
N CYS A 5 -0.58 -4.55 -2.79
CA CYS A 5 -1.00 -3.99 -1.51
C CYS A 5 -2.44 -4.31 -1.10
N CYS A 6 -3.30 -4.73 -2.04
CA CYS A 6 -4.71 -5.04 -1.78
C CYS A 6 -4.88 -6.57 -1.58
N PRO A 7 -5.27 -7.04 -0.37
CA PRO A 7 -5.40 -8.47 -0.11
C PRO A 7 -6.45 -9.18 -0.99
N ILE A 8 -7.51 -8.46 -1.37
CA ILE A 8 -8.54 -8.99 -2.27
C ILE A 8 -7.95 -9.23 -3.67
N TRP A 9 -7.14 -8.30 -4.17
CA TRP A 9 -6.45 -8.45 -5.44
C TRP A 9 -5.44 -9.60 -5.41
N ILE A 10 -4.62 -9.70 -4.36
CA ILE A 10 -3.74 -10.85 -4.13
C ILE A 10 -4.52 -12.16 -4.14
N SER A 11 -5.66 -12.22 -3.44
CA SER A 11 -6.50 -13.42 -3.41
C SER A 11 -7.06 -13.79 -4.80
N MET A 12 -7.34 -12.80 -5.65
CA MET A 12 -7.76 -13.04 -7.04
C MET A 12 -6.59 -13.57 -7.87
N LEU A 13 -5.41 -12.94 -7.79
CA LEU A 13 -4.22 -13.40 -8.50
C LEU A 13 -3.79 -14.81 -8.09
N ARG A 14 -3.91 -15.17 -6.80
CA ARG A 14 -3.69 -16.54 -6.31
C ARG A 14 -4.63 -17.53 -7.02
N LYS A 15 -5.93 -17.22 -7.12
CA LYS A 15 -6.91 -18.09 -7.79
C LYS A 15 -6.67 -18.23 -9.29
N GLU A 16 -6.21 -17.17 -9.94
CA GLU A 16 -5.90 -17.15 -11.37
C GLU A 16 -4.47 -17.65 -11.68
N LYS A 17 -3.69 -18.06 -10.67
CA LYS A 17 -2.30 -18.54 -10.78
C LYS A 17 -1.32 -17.51 -11.36
N TRP A 18 -1.45 -16.24 -10.98
CA TRP A 18 -0.63 -15.12 -11.49
C TRP A 18 0.35 -14.58 -10.43
N MET A 19 0.70 -15.41 -9.44
CA MET A 19 1.56 -14.98 -8.33
C MET A 19 2.99 -14.64 -8.78
N ASP A 20 3.50 -15.24 -9.85
CA ASP A 20 4.81 -14.91 -10.44
C ASP A 20 4.90 -13.47 -10.97
N HIS A 21 3.76 -12.78 -11.12
CA HIS A 21 3.69 -11.38 -11.52
C HIS A 21 3.47 -10.41 -10.36
N VAL A 22 3.32 -10.92 -9.13
CA VAL A 22 3.22 -10.12 -7.91
C VAL A 22 4.63 -9.82 -7.40
N PRO A 23 4.98 -8.55 -7.15
CA PRO A 23 6.28 -8.23 -6.56
C PRO A 23 6.34 -8.78 -5.13
N GLY A 24 7.53 -9.18 -4.68
CA GLY A 24 7.77 -9.65 -3.32
C GLY A 24 7.60 -8.58 -2.23
N ALA A 25 7.17 -7.35 -2.56
CA ALA A 25 7.02 -6.29 -1.58
C ALA A 25 5.82 -6.52 -0.64
N VAL A 26 6.02 -6.25 0.66
CA VAL A 26 4.95 -6.19 1.67
C VAL A 26 4.04 -4.99 1.43
N SER A 27 2.81 -5.04 1.97
CA SER A 27 1.93 -3.88 1.91
C SER A 27 2.40 -2.74 2.83
N PRO A 28 1.98 -1.48 2.60
CA PRO A 28 2.38 -0.35 3.43
C PRO A 28 2.08 -0.53 4.93
N MET A 29 1.01 -1.26 5.27
CA MET A 29 0.66 -1.61 6.65
C MET A 29 1.76 -2.46 7.29
N ILE A 30 2.18 -3.52 6.61
CA ILE A 30 3.20 -4.45 7.10
C ILE A 30 4.56 -3.78 7.15
N ALA A 31 4.94 -3.05 6.09
CA ALA A 31 6.19 -2.27 6.05
C ALA A 31 6.30 -1.33 7.26
N ALA A 32 5.25 -0.54 7.51
CA ALA A 32 5.24 0.40 8.63
C ALA A 32 5.31 -0.33 9.99
N GLY A 33 4.54 -1.41 10.16
CA GLY A 33 4.54 -2.20 11.39
C GLY A 33 5.92 -2.78 11.72
N ARG A 34 6.58 -3.41 10.73
CA ARG A 34 7.92 -3.96 10.93
C ARG A 34 8.98 -2.89 11.19
N VAL A 35 8.90 -1.74 10.51
CA VAL A 35 9.79 -0.60 10.77
C VAL A 35 9.63 -0.12 12.22
N VAL A 36 8.40 0.05 12.69
CA VAL A 36 8.13 0.46 14.07
C VAL A 36 8.69 -0.55 15.06
N LYS A 37 8.46 -1.85 14.87
CA LYS A 37 9.00 -2.89 15.75
C LYS A 37 10.52 -3.02 15.70
N ARG A 38 11.15 -2.76 14.54
CA ARG A 38 12.62 -2.74 14.45
C ARG A 38 13.23 -1.58 15.24
N LEU A 39 12.61 -0.41 15.22
CA LEU A 39 13.07 0.76 16.00
C LEU A 39 12.68 0.67 17.48
N HIS A 40 11.54 0.03 17.77
CA HIS A 40 10.95 -0.09 19.09
C HIS A 40 10.44 -1.52 19.30
N PRO A 41 11.31 -2.47 19.72
CA PRO A 41 10.95 -3.89 19.84
C PRO A 41 9.75 -4.18 20.76
N GLU A 42 9.55 -3.35 21.79
CA GLU A 42 8.44 -3.46 22.75
C GLU A 42 7.15 -2.74 22.29
N ALA A 43 7.15 -2.13 21.09
CA ALA A 43 6.00 -1.38 20.62
C ALA A 43 4.84 -2.30 20.25
N LEU A 44 3.67 -2.00 20.82
CA LEU A 44 2.40 -2.53 20.38
C LEU A 44 1.94 -1.74 19.14
N THR A 45 1.71 -2.46 18.04
CA THR A 45 1.40 -1.90 16.73
C THR A 45 -0.08 -2.06 16.39
N VAL A 46 -0.73 -0.93 16.09
CA VAL A 46 -2.13 -0.89 15.68
C VAL A 46 -2.25 -0.21 14.32
N PHE A 47 -2.75 -0.93 13.32
CA PHE A 47 -3.14 -0.34 12.06
C PHE A 47 -4.62 0.07 12.10
N ILE A 48 -4.91 1.27 11.60
CA ILE A 48 -6.27 1.79 11.47
C ILE A 48 -6.57 2.07 10.01
N GLY A 49 -7.62 1.45 9.47
CA GLY A 49 -7.99 1.65 8.06
C GLY A 49 -9.38 1.16 7.68
N PRO A 50 -9.83 1.35 6.43
CA PRO A 50 -11.20 1.04 6.02
C PRO A 50 -11.39 -0.42 5.60
N CYS A 51 -10.32 -1.22 5.57
CA CYS A 51 -10.29 -2.53 4.93
C CYS A 51 -10.39 -3.68 5.95
N LEU A 52 -11.43 -4.50 5.83
CA LEU A 52 -11.58 -5.73 6.63
C LEU A 52 -10.55 -6.81 6.25
N ALA A 53 -10.17 -6.89 4.98
CA ALA A 53 -9.22 -7.89 4.50
C ALA A 53 -7.81 -7.70 5.08
N LYS A 54 -7.47 -6.49 5.56
CA LYS A 54 -6.22 -6.25 6.29
C LYS A 54 -6.15 -7.01 7.62
N LYS A 55 -7.30 -7.29 8.25
CA LYS A 55 -7.35 -8.14 9.46
C LYS A 55 -6.88 -9.57 9.17
N ALA A 56 -7.17 -10.07 7.96
CA ALA A 56 -6.70 -11.37 7.51
C ALA A 56 -5.24 -11.33 7.06
N GLU A 57 -4.83 -10.30 6.30
CA GLU A 57 -3.42 -10.14 5.88
C GLU A 57 -2.47 -10.10 7.07
N ALA A 58 -2.79 -9.34 8.12
CA ALA A 58 -1.95 -9.23 9.32
C ALA A 58 -1.79 -10.56 10.08
N ARG A 59 -2.55 -11.59 9.73
CA ARG A 59 -2.47 -12.94 10.31
C ARG A 59 -1.84 -13.96 9.36
N GLU A 60 -1.47 -13.58 8.14
CA GLU A 60 -0.74 -14.48 7.24
C GLU A 60 0.64 -14.79 7.84
N ALA A 61 1.04 -16.07 7.81
CA ALA A 61 2.19 -16.57 8.56
C ALA A 61 3.53 -15.86 8.22
N ASP A 62 3.68 -15.37 6.99
CA ASP A 62 4.87 -14.68 6.51
C ASP A 62 4.98 -13.22 6.97
N VAL A 63 3.91 -12.64 7.53
CA VAL A 63 3.83 -11.22 7.94
C VAL A 63 3.17 -10.98 9.30
N ALA A 64 2.85 -12.05 10.03
CA ALA A 64 2.20 -11.97 11.34
C ALA A 64 3.08 -11.31 12.43
N ASP A 65 4.35 -11.09 12.15
CA ASP A 65 5.29 -10.37 13.01
C ASP A 65 5.00 -8.85 13.07
N ALA A 66 4.34 -8.30 12.05
CA ALA A 66 4.36 -6.86 11.80
C ALA A 66 3.34 -6.03 12.58
N VAL A 67 2.09 -6.52 12.71
CA VAL A 67 0.95 -5.73 13.22
C VAL A 67 0.14 -6.54 14.22
N ASP A 68 0.01 -6.06 15.45
CA ASP A 68 -0.68 -6.77 16.53
C ASP A 68 -2.21 -6.64 16.43
N TYR A 69 -2.70 -5.44 16.08
CA TYR A 69 -4.12 -5.17 15.93
C TYR A 69 -4.45 -4.38 14.66
N VAL A 70 -5.58 -4.73 14.06
CA VAL A 70 -6.13 -4.04 12.89
C VAL A 70 -7.53 -3.57 13.24
N LEU A 71 -7.70 -2.25 13.36
CA LEU A 71 -8.96 -1.60 13.64
C LEU A 71 -9.50 -0.89 12.40
N THR A 72 -10.82 -0.79 12.33
CA THR A 72 -11.52 -0.06 11.27
C THR A 72 -11.83 1.36 11.69
N PHE A 73 -12.08 2.25 10.72
CA PHE A 73 -12.48 3.62 11.06
C PHE A 73 -13.76 3.68 11.88
N GLN A 74 -14.73 2.79 11.61
CA GLN A 74 -15.96 2.67 12.41
C GLN A 74 -15.65 2.22 13.84
N GLU A 75 -14.84 1.17 14.03
CA GLU A 75 -14.46 0.71 15.38
C GLU A 75 -13.72 1.79 16.18
N VAL A 76 -12.87 2.58 15.52
CA VAL A 76 -12.19 3.71 16.18
C VAL A 76 -13.16 4.84 16.50
N ASN A 77 -14.15 5.12 15.65
CA ASN A 77 -15.19 6.09 15.94
C ASN A 77 -16.01 5.65 17.17
N ASP A 78 -16.38 4.37 17.27
CA ASP A 78 -17.11 3.83 18.43
C ASP A 78 -16.29 4.02 19.73
N LEU A 79 -14.97 3.85 19.67
CA LEU A 79 -14.07 4.12 20.80
C LEU A 79 -14.05 5.61 21.19
N PHE A 80 -14.03 6.52 20.22
CA PHE A 80 -14.10 7.95 20.49
C PHE A 80 -15.43 8.35 21.11
N GLU A 81 -16.55 7.82 20.62
CA GLU A 81 -17.88 8.06 21.20
C GLU A 81 -17.97 7.54 22.63
N ALA A 82 -17.53 6.31 22.89
CA ALA A 82 -17.52 5.71 24.22
C ALA A 82 -16.62 6.50 25.20
N ALA A 83 -15.48 6.99 24.72
CA ALA A 83 -14.56 7.81 25.50
C ALA A 83 -14.97 9.30 25.59
N LYS A 84 -16.06 9.71 24.91
CA LYS A 84 -16.50 11.11 24.79
C LYS A 84 -15.40 12.05 24.26
N ILE A 85 -14.63 11.58 23.29
CA ILE A 85 -13.58 12.33 22.61
C ILE A 85 -14.16 12.84 21.28
N ASP A 86 -14.11 14.15 21.05
CA ASP A 86 -14.38 14.74 19.74
C ASP A 86 -13.05 15.15 19.07
N PRO A 87 -12.55 14.38 18.08
CA PRO A 87 -11.29 14.69 17.40
C PRO A 87 -11.27 16.07 16.75
N LYS A 88 -12.43 16.64 16.37
CA LYS A 88 -12.51 17.97 15.73
C LYS A 88 -12.10 19.10 16.66
N THR A 89 -12.18 18.89 17.97
CA THR A 89 -11.85 19.89 19.00
C THR A 89 -10.38 19.87 19.40
N LEU A 90 -9.64 18.83 18.98
CA LEU A 90 -8.26 18.64 19.38
C LEU A 90 -7.31 19.48 18.49
N PRO A 91 -6.22 20.03 19.05
CA PRO A 91 -5.24 20.76 18.26
C PRO A 91 -4.51 19.84 17.30
N GLU A 92 -4.27 20.32 16.08
CA GLU A 92 -3.41 19.61 15.12
C GLU A 92 -1.98 19.51 15.66
N ARG A 93 -1.40 18.30 15.56
CA ARG A 93 0.01 18.08 15.87
C ARG A 93 0.76 17.83 14.56
N GLY A 94 1.63 18.77 14.19
CA GLY A 94 2.40 18.72 12.95
C GLY A 94 3.48 17.65 12.98
N ARG A 95 3.15 16.45 12.52
CA ARG A 95 4.13 15.39 12.20
C ARG A 95 3.70 14.69 10.92
N ASP A 96 3.82 15.40 9.81
CA ASP A 96 3.55 14.82 8.51
C ASP A 96 4.74 15.00 7.57
N HIS A 97 5.46 13.91 7.41
CA HIS A 97 6.65 13.79 6.58
C HIS A 97 6.39 12.92 5.34
N SER A 98 5.15 12.50 5.10
CA SER A 98 4.82 11.60 4.00
C SER A 98 4.89 12.31 2.65
N SER A 99 5.42 11.62 1.63
CA SER A 99 5.45 12.13 0.26
C SER A 99 4.09 12.01 -0.41
N ARG A 100 3.86 12.81 -1.46
CA ARG A 100 2.61 12.72 -2.24
C ARG A 100 2.37 11.30 -2.73
N ALA A 101 3.39 10.63 -3.28
CA ALA A 101 3.32 9.26 -3.77
C ALA A 101 2.84 8.27 -2.70
N GLY A 102 3.25 8.46 -1.44
CA GLY A 102 2.76 7.65 -0.32
C GLY A 102 1.32 7.97 0.07
N ARG A 103 0.91 9.25 0.03
CA ARG A 103 -0.44 9.68 0.41
C ARG A 103 -1.51 9.20 -0.56
N ILE A 104 -1.26 9.33 -1.87
CA ILE A 104 -2.28 9.03 -2.90
C ILE A 104 -2.54 7.53 -3.10
N TYR A 105 -1.73 6.66 -2.51
CA TYR A 105 -1.85 5.20 -2.58
C TYR A 105 -3.24 4.69 -2.15
N ALA A 106 -3.95 5.47 -1.34
CA ALA A 106 -5.27 5.14 -0.84
C ALA A 106 -6.38 5.13 -1.90
N ARG A 107 -6.20 5.74 -3.08
CA ARG A 107 -7.20 5.75 -4.17
C ARG A 107 -6.71 5.02 -5.42
N THR A 108 -7.64 4.53 -6.24
CA THR A 108 -7.33 3.84 -7.50
C THR A 108 -6.41 4.68 -8.40
N GLY A 109 -5.37 4.06 -8.96
CA GLY A 109 -4.33 4.70 -9.76
C GLY A 109 -3.24 5.38 -8.93
N GLY A 110 -3.38 5.43 -7.62
CA GLY A 110 -2.39 6.04 -6.73
C GLY A 110 -1.07 5.27 -6.74
N VAL A 111 -1.18 3.94 -6.78
CA VAL A 111 -0.02 3.04 -6.85
C VAL A 111 0.66 3.17 -8.20
N SER A 112 -0.10 3.12 -9.29
CA SER A 112 0.40 3.27 -10.65
C SER A 112 1.16 4.58 -10.82
N GLU A 113 0.60 5.68 -10.31
CA GLU A 113 1.24 6.99 -10.36
C GLU A 113 2.54 7.03 -9.53
N ALA A 114 2.51 6.48 -8.31
CA ALA A 114 3.68 6.40 -7.44
C ALA A 114 4.81 5.58 -8.08
N VAL A 115 4.50 4.39 -8.61
CA VAL A 115 5.47 3.51 -9.28
C VAL A 115 6.03 4.19 -10.53
N THR A 116 5.17 4.75 -11.39
CA THR A 116 5.60 5.42 -12.62
C THR A 116 6.57 6.57 -12.32
N LYS A 117 6.25 7.41 -11.34
CA LYS A 117 7.11 8.54 -10.95
C LYS A 117 8.43 8.08 -10.33
N THR A 118 8.39 7.06 -9.48
CA THR A 118 9.59 6.55 -8.79
C THR A 118 10.54 5.85 -9.76
N VAL A 119 10.03 4.98 -10.65
CA VAL A 119 10.84 4.30 -11.68
C VAL A 119 11.52 5.31 -12.61
N ARG A 120 10.80 6.36 -13.01
CA ARG A 120 11.36 7.43 -13.86
C ARG A 120 12.52 8.17 -13.18
N GLN A 121 12.48 8.34 -11.86
CA GLN A 121 13.55 8.98 -11.10
C GLN A 121 14.75 8.05 -10.88
N LEU A 122 14.52 6.76 -10.59
CA LEU A 122 15.59 5.78 -10.40
C LEU A 122 16.39 5.51 -11.67
N ARG A 123 15.76 5.61 -12.86
CA ARG A 123 16.40 5.34 -14.15
C ARG A 123 16.75 6.63 -14.91
N SER A 124 17.58 7.46 -14.29
CA SER A 124 18.12 8.70 -14.88
C SER A 124 19.22 8.46 -15.93
N ASP A 125 19.59 7.20 -16.18
CA ASP A 125 20.61 6.76 -17.15
C ASP A 125 20.15 6.79 -18.62
N GLY A 126 18.93 7.29 -18.90
CA GLY A 126 18.38 7.43 -20.24
C GLY A 126 17.68 6.19 -20.80
N LYS A 127 17.68 5.05 -20.08
CA LYS A 127 16.94 3.84 -20.45
C LYS A 127 15.58 3.82 -19.74
N SER A 128 14.64 4.62 -20.22
CA SER A 128 13.33 4.75 -19.60
C SER A 128 12.51 3.46 -19.73
N ILE A 129 12.21 2.81 -18.60
CA ILE A 129 11.14 1.83 -18.54
C ILE A 129 9.83 2.64 -18.54
N GLN A 130 9.13 2.63 -19.67
CA GLN A 130 7.81 3.24 -19.75
C GLN A 130 6.80 2.35 -19.02
N VAL A 131 6.32 2.80 -17.86
CA VAL A 131 5.23 2.12 -17.14
C VAL A 131 3.92 2.39 -17.88
N LYS A 132 3.36 1.35 -18.48
CA LYS A 132 2.02 1.34 -19.08
C LYS A 132 1.09 0.66 -18.09
N ALA A 133 0.42 1.48 -17.28
CA ALA A 133 -0.40 1.01 -16.18
C ALA A 133 -1.88 0.94 -16.57
N GLU A 134 -2.52 -0.22 -16.37
CA GLU A 134 -3.97 -0.35 -16.36
C GLU A 134 -4.47 -0.54 -14.93
N GLN A 135 -5.53 0.16 -14.57
CA GLN A 135 -6.14 0.12 -13.24
C GLN A 135 -7.52 -0.52 -13.30
N ALA A 136 -7.86 -1.29 -12.27
CA ALA A 136 -9.21 -1.74 -12.04
C ALA A 136 -9.57 -1.63 -10.56
N ASP A 137 -10.82 -1.28 -10.29
CA ASP A 137 -11.34 -1.21 -8.93
C ASP A 137 -12.71 -1.89 -8.79
N GLY A 138 -12.94 -2.47 -7.62
CA GLY A 138 -14.04 -3.41 -7.43
C GLY A 138 -13.76 -4.78 -8.06
N VAL A 139 -14.23 -5.82 -7.38
CA VAL A 139 -14.02 -7.24 -7.79
C VAL A 139 -14.44 -7.51 -9.24
N SER A 140 -15.57 -6.94 -9.68
CA SER A 140 -16.08 -7.14 -11.04
C SER A 140 -15.13 -6.63 -12.12
N ASP A 141 -14.63 -5.41 -11.98
CA ASP A 141 -13.75 -4.82 -13.00
C ASP A 141 -12.32 -5.37 -12.89
N CYS A 142 -11.87 -5.72 -11.69
CA CYS A 142 -10.64 -6.50 -11.52
C CYS A 142 -10.68 -7.82 -12.30
N ARG A 143 -11.81 -8.54 -12.27
CA ARG A 143 -11.98 -9.78 -13.04
C ARG A 143 -11.95 -9.49 -14.55
N LYS A 144 -12.63 -8.45 -15.01
CA LYS A 144 -12.60 -8.06 -16.43
C LYS A 144 -11.21 -7.69 -16.91
N LEU A 145 -10.42 -7.00 -16.08
CA LEU A 145 -9.04 -6.66 -16.39
C LEU A 145 -8.17 -7.91 -16.56
N LEU A 146 -8.25 -8.86 -15.62
CA LEU A 146 -7.54 -10.14 -15.72
C LEU A 146 -7.95 -10.92 -16.97
N GLU A 147 -9.23 -10.96 -17.30
CA GLU A 147 -9.74 -11.61 -18.52
C GLU A 147 -9.21 -10.96 -19.82
N ARG A 148 -9.20 -9.62 -19.89
CA ARG A 148 -8.63 -8.91 -21.04
C ARG A 148 -7.15 -9.21 -21.20
N PHE A 149 -6.39 -9.13 -20.11
CA PHE A 149 -4.96 -9.42 -20.13
C PHE A 149 -4.69 -10.89 -20.51
N ARG A 150 -5.48 -11.85 -20.02
CA ARG A 150 -5.38 -13.28 -20.40
C ARG A 150 -5.60 -13.51 -21.89
N LYS A 151 -6.49 -12.72 -22.52
CA LYS A 151 -6.79 -12.79 -23.96
C LYS A 151 -5.77 -12.05 -24.84
N GLY A 152 -4.76 -11.41 -24.24
CA GLY A 152 -3.81 -10.55 -24.96
C GLY A 152 -4.42 -9.21 -25.40
N ASP A 153 -5.56 -8.82 -24.84
CA ASP A 153 -6.26 -7.55 -25.13
C ASP A 153 -5.79 -6.43 -24.18
N SER A 154 -4.48 -6.32 -23.98
CA SER A 154 -3.83 -5.25 -23.20
C SER A 154 -2.34 -5.21 -23.53
N ASP A 155 -1.80 -3.99 -23.70
CA ASP A 155 -0.36 -3.75 -23.84
C ASP A 155 0.27 -3.24 -22.52
N ALA A 156 -0.47 -3.33 -21.41
CA ALA A 156 -0.01 -2.90 -20.10
C ALA A 156 1.15 -3.77 -19.60
N ASN A 157 2.12 -3.14 -18.94
CA ASN A 157 3.20 -3.85 -18.25
C ASN A 157 3.08 -3.75 -16.71
N PHE A 158 2.14 -2.95 -16.22
CA PHE A 158 1.78 -2.83 -14.82
C PHE A 158 0.25 -2.88 -14.64
N LEU A 159 -0.24 -3.78 -13.79
CA LEU A 159 -1.66 -3.86 -13.45
C LEU A 159 -1.88 -3.44 -12.00
N GLU A 160 -2.73 -2.44 -11.76
CA GLU A 160 -3.16 -2.08 -10.42
C GLU A 160 -4.59 -2.56 -10.18
N GLY A 161 -4.76 -3.56 -9.32
CA GLY A 161 -6.07 -4.01 -8.89
C GLY A 161 -6.41 -3.60 -7.46
N MET A 162 -7.63 -3.11 -7.27
CA MET A 162 -8.18 -2.75 -5.97
C MET A 162 -9.53 -3.44 -5.77
N GLY A 163 -9.70 -4.21 -4.69
CA GLY A 163 -10.94 -4.96 -4.45
C GLY A 163 -12.19 -4.10 -4.21
N CYS A 164 -12.01 -2.84 -3.82
CA CYS A 164 -13.08 -1.89 -3.51
C CYS A 164 -13.13 -0.77 -4.55
N LYS A 165 -14.34 -0.26 -4.83
CA LYS A 165 -14.54 0.87 -5.75
C LYS A 165 -13.85 2.12 -5.25
N GLY A 166 -13.07 2.78 -6.11
CA GLY A 166 -12.24 3.94 -5.76
C GLY A 166 -10.98 3.61 -4.96
N GLY A 167 -10.69 2.33 -4.65
CA GLY A 167 -9.52 1.94 -3.87
C GLY A 167 -9.81 1.83 -2.37
N CYS A 168 -8.80 2.07 -1.53
CA CYS A 168 -8.96 2.01 -0.08
C CYS A 168 -9.96 3.05 0.44
N VAL A 169 -10.05 4.22 -0.20
CA VAL A 169 -11.03 5.27 0.16
C VAL A 169 -12.49 4.81 0.05
N GLY A 170 -12.78 3.78 -0.76
CA GLY A 170 -14.10 3.14 -0.83
C GLY A 170 -14.16 1.80 -0.13
N GLY A 171 -13.26 1.55 0.83
CA GLY A 171 -13.25 0.33 1.63
C GLY A 171 -14.55 0.15 2.43
N PRO A 172 -14.92 -1.09 2.80
CA PRO A 172 -16.22 -1.43 3.37
C PRO A 172 -16.53 -0.74 4.71
N LYS A 173 -15.48 -0.24 5.40
CA LYS A 173 -15.59 0.47 6.68
C LYS A 173 -15.12 1.92 6.58
N ALA A 174 -15.10 2.48 5.37
CA ALA A 174 -14.97 3.92 5.18
C ALA A 174 -16.18 4.65 5.77
N MET A 175 -15.95 5.86 6.30
CA MET A 175 -17.00 6.74 6.84
C MET A 175 -17.43 7.83 5.85
N LEU A 176 -16.79 7.87 4.68
CA LEU A 176 -17.03 8.81 3.60
C LEU A 176 -17.37 8.07 2.32
N SER A 177 -18.01 8.75 1.37
CA SER A 177 -18.15 8.21 0.02
C SER A 177 -16.77 8.08 -0.65
N ALA A 178 -16.61 7.11 -1.56
CA ALA A 178 -15.37 6.93 -2.30
C ALA A 178 -14.96 8.20 -3.08
N LYS A 179 -15.93 8.99 -3.55
CA LYS A 179 -15.71 10.28 -4.22
C LYS A 179 -15.06 11.30 -3.27
N GLN A 180 -15.70 11.56 -2.13
CA GLN A 180 -15.18 12.50 -1.14
C GLN A 180 -13.82 12.04 -0.60
N GLY A 181 -13.66 10.75 -0.32
CA GLY A 181 -12.38 10.19 0.11
C GLY A 181 -11.27 10.38 -0.93
N THR A 182 -11.59 10.24 -2.22
CA THR A 182 -10.63 10.51 -3.31
C THR A 182 -10.25 11.99 -3.37
N GLU A 183 -11.21 12.90 -3.24
CA GLU A 183 -11.00 14.35 -3.21
C GLU A 183 -10.04 14.73 -2.07
N TYR A 184 -10.35 14.32 -0.83
CA TYR A 184 -9.52 14.60 0.35
C TYR A 184 -8.14 13.96 0.27
N VAL A 185 -8.02 12.73 -0.24
CA VAL A 185 -6.70 12.09 -0.43
C VAL A 185 -5.86 12.85 -1.46
N ASN A 186 -6.47 13.37 -2.53
CA ASN A 186 -5.75 14.17 -3.51
C ASN A 186 -5.34 15.53 -2.96
N GLU A 187 -6.21 16.22 -2.22
CA GLU A 187 -5.89 17.46 -1.50
C GLU A 187 -4.73 17.23 -0.53
N TYR A 188 -4.82 16.20 0.31
CA TYR A 188 -3.77 15.79 1.23
C TYR A 188 -2.47 15.44 0.50
N GLY A 189 -2.56 14.73 -0.62
CA GLY A 189 -1.43 14.45 -1.50
C GLY A 189 -0.75 15.71 -2.04
N ASN A 190 -1.53 16.68 -2.52
CA ASN A 190 -1.01 17.92 -3.10
C ASN A 190 -0.39 18.85 -2.05
N ALA A 191 -0.79 18.74 -0.79
CA ALA A 191 -0.18 19.46 0.33
C ALA A 191 1.19 18.89 0.75
N ALA A 192 1.64 17.75 0.21
CA ALA A 192 2.93 17.17 0.54
C ALA A 192 4.09 18.04 0.04
N LYS A 193 5.09 18.27 0.91
CA LYS A 193 6.30 19.04 0.56
C LYS A 193 7.22 18.33 -0.43
N VAL A 194 7.13 16.99 -0.48
CA VAL A 194 7.91 16.12 -1.35
C VAL A 194 6.96 15.21 -2.13
N LYS A 195 7.28 14.95 -3.40
CA LYS A 195 6.47 14.16 -4.34
C LYS A 195 6.73 12.67 -4.22
N THR A 196 7.99 12.25 -4.09
CA THR A 196 8.39 10.83 -4.02
C THR A 196 9.17 10.52 -2.75
N PRO A 197 9.29 9.25 -2.33
CA PRO A 197 10.14 8.88 -1.20
C PRO A 197 11.64 9.12 -1.45
N LEU A 198 12.09 9.13 -2.71
CA LEU A 198 13.52 9.29 -3.05
C LEU A 198 14.09 10.67 -2.72
N GLU A 199 13.24 11.69 -2.74
CA GLU A 199 13.63 13.06 -2.38
C GLU A 199 13.28 13.40 -0.92
N ASN A 200 12.82 12.42 -0.14
CA ASN A 200 12.35 12.64 1.22
C ASN A 200 13.49 12.44 2.23
N PRO A 201 14.01 13.51 2.88
CA PRO A 201 15.13 13.39 3.81
C PRO A 201 14.81 12.52 5.02
N TYR A 202 13.54 12.47 5.43
CA TYR A 202 13.10 11.61 6.54
C TYR A 202 13.16 10.13 6.18
N VAL A 203 12.89 9.78 4.91
CA VAL A 203 13.04 8.40 4.43
C VAL A 203 14.52 8.04 4.41
N MET A 204 15.39 8.92 3.92
CA MET A 204 16.83 8.67 3.89
C MET A 204 17.42 8.49 5.31
N GLN A 205 17.00 9.31 6.27
CA GLN A 205 17.40 9.15 7.66
C GLN A 205 16.89 7.83 8.24
N LEU A 206 15.61 7.51 8.03
CA LEU A 206 15.02 6.26 8.48
C LEU A 206 15.74 5.04 7.91
N MET A 207 16.12 5.06 6.63
CA MET A 207 16.87 3.97 6.01
C MET A 207 18.21 3.73 6.72
N LYS A 208 18.95 4.80 7.02
CA LYS A 208 20.22 4.70 7.79
C LYS A 208 20.01 4.13 9.18
N GLU A 209 18.97 4.56 9.90
CA GLU A 209 18.63 4.03 11.23
C GLU A 209 18.27 2.54 11.18
N LEU A 210 17.73 2.06 10.06
CA LEU A 210 17.41 0.65 9.82
C LEU A 210 18.61 -0.17 9.29
N GLY A 211 19.78 0.46 9.09
CA GLY A 211 20.99 -0.19 8.58
C GLY A 211 21.10 -0.23 7.05
N PHE A 212 20.29 0.54 6.33
CA PHE A 212 20.33 0.65 4.87
C PHE A 212 21.00 1.97 4.46
N ASP A 213 22.29 1.91 4.16
CA ASP A 213 23.06 3.10 3.75
C ASP A 213 22.74 3.56 2.31
N THR A 214 22.25 2.66 1.46
CA THR A 214 21.90 2.92 0.06
C THR A 214 20.56 2.29 -0.32
N VAL A 215 20.00 2.72 -1.46
CA VAL A 215 18.78 2.12 -2.04
C VAL A 215 19.06 0.69 -2.51
N GLU A 216 20.28 0.41 -2.96
CA GLU A 216 20.71 -0.92 -3.38
C GLU A 216 20.71 -1.90 -2.21
N ALA A 217 21.22 -1.49 -1.05
CA ALA A 217 21.19 -2.32 0.17
C ALA A 217 19.77 -2.69 0.60
N LEU A 218 18.80 -1.79 0.36
CA LEU A 218 17.38 -2.06 0.58
C LEU A 218 16.83 -3.11 -0.40
N LEU A 219 17.29 -3.11 -1.65
CA LEU A 219 16.84 -4.07 -2.67
C LEU A 219 17.39 -5.49 -2.44
N GLU A 220 18.52 -5.60 -1.75
CA GLU A 220 19.14 -6.87 -1.36
C GLU A 220 18.54 -7.44 -0.06
N ASP A 221 17.74 -6.66 0.68
CA ASP A 221 17.10 -7.11 1.91
C ASP A 221 15.88 -8.00 1.64
N GLU A 222 15.99 -9.26 2.03
CA GLU A 222 14.89 -10.22 1.95
C GLU A 222 14.04 -10.27 3.23
N THR A 223 14.26 -9.34 4.19
CA THR A 223 13.60 -9.37 5.49
C THR A 223 12.46 -8.36 5.62
N LEU A 224 12.79 -7.07 5.72
CA LEU A 224 11.89 -6.07 6.31
C LEU A 224 10.71 -5.74 5.39
N PHE A 225 10.98 -5.62 4.10
CA PHE A 225 9.99 -5.20 3.11
C PHE A 225 9.55 -6.31 2.16
N THR A 226 9.92 -7.55 2.47
CA THR A 226 9.73 -8.70 1.58
C THR A 226 8.67 -9.66 2.15
N ARG A 227 7.86 -10.22 1.25
CA ARG A 227 6.87 -11.29 1.49
C ARG A 227 7.39 -12.59 0.94
N ASN A 228 7.11 -13.67 1.66
CA ASN A 228 7.28 -15.01 1.18
C ASN A 228 5.92 -15.68 1.13
N PHE A 229 5.33 -15.76 -0.06
CA PHE A 229 4.01 -16.37 -0.22
C PHE A 229 3.99 -17.89 -0.01
N GLY A 230 5.15 -18.55 0.21
CA GLY A 230 5.27 -19.99 0.42
C GLY A 230 5.22 -20.80 -0.88
N LYS A 231 5.85 -21.99 -0.87
CA LYS A 231 5.93 -22.90 -2.03
C LYS A 231 4.61 -23.51 -2.47
N GLU A 232 3.56 -23.46 -1.66
CA GLU A 232 2.23 -24.00 -2.02
C GLU A 232 1.60 -23.29 -3.23
N PHE A 233 2.17 -22.18 -3.69
CA PHE A 233 1.62 -21.35 -4.76
C PHE A 233 2.54 -21.17 -5.97
N SER A 234 3.74 -21.75 -5.95
CA SER A 234 4.69 -21.76 -7.08
C SER A 234 4.59 -23.03 -7.95
N ASP A 235 4.05 -24.11 -7.38
CA ASP A 235 3.99 -25.42 -8.04
C ASP A 235 2.53 -25.82 -8.28
N ASN A 236 1.94 -25.36 -9.40
CA ASN A 236 0.82 -26.01 -10.09
C ASN A 236 0.49 -25.37 -11.45
#